data_AF-A0A0Q6G1B4-F1
#
_entry.id   AF-A0A0Q6G1B4-F1
#
_cell.length_a   1.000
_cell.length_b   1.000
_cell.length_c   1.000
_cell.angle_alpha   90.00
_cell.angle_beta   90.00
_cell.angle_gamma   90.00
#
_symmetry.space_group_name_H-M   'P 1'
#
loop_
_entity.id
_entity.type
_entity.pdbx_description
1 polymer ?
#
loop_
_entity_poly.entity_id
_entity_poly.type
_entity_poly.pdbx_seq_one_letter_code
_entity_poly.pdbx_strand_id
1 'polypeptide(L)' 'MPEPKLRQHQGYSQYEIHRINGESVWQAAIDARRCVREHPGEWAFQPWPEDVQKKAREDMPLSDMSKLVPSNGSGPFV' A
#
# COMPACT_ATOMS: atom_id res chain seq x y z
N MET A 1 -9.29 -20.65 -6.29
CA MET A 1 -8.90 -19.24 -6.02
C MET A 1 -7.46 -19.26 -5.53
N PRO A 2 -6.55 -18.42 -6.06
CA PRO A 2 -5.18 -18.40 -5.58
C PRO A 2 -5.13 -17.96 -4.10
N GLU A 3 -4.31 -18.64 -3.31
CA GLU A 3 -4.21 -18.38 -1.89
C GLU A 3 -3.42 -17.08 -1.62
N PRO A 4 -3.82 -16.29 -0.60
CA PRO A 4 -3.07 -15.10 -0.19
C PRO A 4 -1.67 -15.49 0.30
N LYS A 5 -0.66 -14.75 -0.14
CA LYS A 5 0.71 -14.96 0.32
C LYS A 5 0.83 -14.61 1.80
N LEU A 6 1.33 -15.57 2.58
CA LEU A 6 1.55 -15.46 4.00
C LEU A 6 3.05 -15.57 4.30
N ARG A 7 3.56 -14.72 5.20
CA ARG A 7 4.89 -14.88 5.79
C ARG A 7 4.85 -14.76 7.31
N GLN A 8 5.81 -15.40 7.98
CA GLN A 8 6.09 -15.16 9.39
C GLN A 8 7.18 -14.08 9.47
N HIS A 9 6.94 -13.00 10.20
CA HIS A 9 7.92 -11.94 10.43
C HIS A 9 7.87 -11.49 11.88
N GLN A 10 9.01 -11.55 12.58
CA GLN A 10 9.15 -11.15 13.99
C GLN A 10 8.15 -11.84 14.94
N GLY A 11 7.80 -13.10 14.69
CA GLY A 11 6.85 -13.87 15.51
C GLY A 11 5.38 -13.63 15.20
N TYR A 12 5.06 -12.83 14.18
CA TYR A 12 3.69 -12.57 13.73
C TYR A 12 3.48 -12.99 12.28
N SER A 13 2.27 -13.42 11.97
CA SER A 13 1.84 -13.71 10.60
C SER A 13 1.48 -12.43 9.86
N GLN A 14 2.01 -12.25 8.65
CA GLN A 14 1.72 -11.14 7.76
C GLN A 14 1.13 -11.65 6.45
N TYR A 15 0.15 -10.94 5.90
CA TYR A 15 -0.34 -11.13 4.54
C TYR A 15 0.24 -10.06 3.62
N GLU A 16 0.53 -10.46 2.38
CA GLU A 16 0.69 -9.50 1.29
C GLU A 16 -0.70 -9.05 0.84
N ILE A 17 -0.93 -7.74 0.83
CA ILE A 17 -2.13 -7.11 0.28
C ILE A 17 -1.73 -6.17 -0.85
N HIS A 18 -2.62 -6.04 -1.82
CA HIS A 18 -2.43 -5.29 -3.05
C HIS A 18 -3.44 -4.15 -3.12
N ARG A 19 -2.93 -2.95 -3.37
CA ARG A 19 -3.75 -1.77 -3.60
C ARG A 19 -4.18 -1.72 -5.07
N ILE A 20 -5.29 -1.06 -5.35
CA ILE A 20 -5.87 -0.92 -6.69
C ILE A 20 -4.89 -0.35 -7.72
N ASN A 21 -3.95 0.50 -7.31
CA ASN A 21 -2.93 1.11 -8.17
C ASN A 21 -1.76 0.17 -8.53
N GLY A 22 -1.76 -1.07 -8.03
CA GLY A 22 -0.70 -2.06 -8.26
C GLY A 22 0.38 -2.12 -7.17
N GLU A 23 0.33 -1.25 -6.15
CA GLU A 23 1.25 -1.33 -5.01
C GLU A 23 0.94 -2.58 -4.16
N SER A 24 1.99 -3.20 -3.58
CA SER A 24 1.81 -4.28 -2.61
C SER A 24 2.51 -3.95 -1.29
N VAL A 25 1.88 -4.34 -0.19
CA VAL A 25 2.37 -4.08 1.17
C VAL A 25 2.18 -5.34 2.01
N TRP A 26 3.15 -5.61 2.87
CA TRP A 26 3.04 -6.66 3.88
C TRP A 26 2.49 -6.08 5.18
N GLN A 27 1.37 -6.64 5.65
CA GLN A 27 0.70 -6.15 6.85
C GLN A 27 0.39 -7.32 7.79
N ALA A 28 0.28 -7.04 9.09
CA ALA A 28 -0.10 -8.04 10.08
C ALA A 28 -1.44 -8.69 9.70
N ALA A 29 -1.59 -9.99 9.95
CA ALA A 29 -2.71 -10.75 9.43
C ALA A 29 -4.09 -10.19 9.84
N ILE A 30 -4.18 -9.63 11.05
CA ILE A 30 -5.39 -9.00 11.58
C ILE A 30 -5.69 -7.69 10.82
N ASP A 31 -4.67 -6.84 10.65
CA ASP A 31 -4.81 -5.55 9.98
C ASP A 31 -5.11 -5.72 8.48
N ALA A 32 -4.44 -6.66 7.82
CA ALA A 32 -4.70 -6.98 6.42
C ALA A 32 -6.15 -7.41 6.18
N ARG A 33 -6.69 -8.29 7.04
CA ARG A 33 -8.10 -8.72 6.98
C ARG A 33 -9.05 -7.56 7.22
N ARG A 34 -8.72 -6.68 8.17
CA ARG A 34 -9.52 -5.49 8.45
C ARG A 34 -9.52 -4.52 7.27
N CYS A 35 -8.34 -4.28 6.68
CA CYS A 35 -8.14 -3.38 5.55
C CYS A 35 -8.95 -3.82 4.33
N VAL A 36 -8.84 -5.09 3.93
CA VAL A 36 -9.61 -5.64 2.80
C VAL A 36 -11.12 -5.64 3.07
N ARG A 37 -11.54 -5.82 4.34
CA ARG A 37 -12.96 -5.78 4.71
C ARG A 37 -13.53 -4.36 4.69
N GLU A 38 -12.78 -3.37 5.18
CA GLU A 38 -13.22 -1.98 5.27
C GLU A 38 -13.11 -1.26 3.93
N HIS A 39 -12.15 -1.66 3.09
CA HIS A 39 -11.85 -1.04 1.80
C HIS A 39 -11.74 -2.06 0.66
N PRO A 40 -12.78 -2.85 0.37
CA PRO A 40 -12.73 -3.93 -0.62
C PRO A 40 -12.54 -3.42 -2.07
N GLY A 41 -12.85 -2.16 -2.34
CA GLY A 41 -12.63 -1.53 -3.65
C GLY A 41 -11.24 -0.92 -3.82
N GLU A 42 -10.44 -0.85 -2.76
CA GLU A 42 -9.09 -0.26 -2.80
C GLU A 42 -8.01 -1.31 -2.49
N TRP A 43 -8.30 -2.24 -1.60
CA TRP A 43 -7.36 -3.26 -1.12
C TRP A 43 -7.87 -4.66 -1.36
N ALA A 44 -6.99 -5.53 -1.85
CA ALA A 44 -7.29 -6.93 -2.12
C ALA A 44 -6.14 -7.83 -1.67
N PHE A 45 -6.44 -9.10 -1.40
CA PHE A 45 -5.43 -10.13 -1.14
C PHE A 45 -4.72 -10.62 -2.41
N GLN A 46 -5.21 -10.19 -3.57
CA GLN A 46 -4.69 -10.56 -4.88
C GLN A 46 -4.42 -9.29 -5.69
N PRO A 47 -3.43 -9.34 -6.58
CA PRO A 47 -3.17 -8.22 -7.47
C PRO A 47 -4.39 -7.95 -8.36
N TRP A 48 -4.70 -6.67 -8.54
CA TRP A 48 -5.79 -6.23 -9.42
C TRP A 48 -5.44 -6.48 -10.89
N PRO A 49 -6.42 -6.58 -11.80
CA PRO A 49 -6.16 -6.64 -13.23
C PRO A 49 -5.39 -5.40 -13.70
N GLU A 50 -4.49 -5.55 -14.66
CA GLU A 50 -3.64 -4.47 -15.17
C GLU A 50 -4.45 -3.28 -15.68
N ASP A 51 -5.59 -3.54 -16.34
CA ASP A 51 -6.52 -2.51 -16.81
C ASP A 51 -7.09 -1.64 -15.68
N VAL A 52 -7.32 -2.23 -14.51
CA VAL A 52 -7.84 -1.53 -13.32
C VAL A 52 -6.71 -0.73 -12.66
N GLN A 53 -5.51 -1.33 -12.58
CA GLN A 53 -4.34 -0.64 -12.04
C GLN A 53 -3.99 0.61 -12.84
N LYS A 54 -4.04 0.51 -14.17
CA LYS A 54 -3.73 1.63 -15.05
C LYS A 54 -4.72 2.78 -14.85
N LYS A 55 -6.02 2.49 -14.79
CA LYS A 55 -7.05 3.50 -14.51
C LYS A 55 -6.85 4.16 -13.14
N ALA A 56 -6.58 3.38 -12.10
CA ALA A 56 -6.34 3.92 -10.77
C ALA A 56 -5.05 4.77 -10.67
N ARG A 57 -4.02 4.47 -11.47
CA ARG A 57 -2.80 5.29 -11.57
C ARG A 57 -3.04 6.59 -12.32
N GLU A 58 -3.86 6.58 -13.37
CA GLU A 58 -4.25 7.78 -14.12
C GLU A 58 -5.13 8.72 -13.28
N ASP A 59 -5.96 8.16 -12.39
CA ASP A 59 -6.84 8.90 -11.50
C ASP A 59 -6.14 9.41 -10.22
N MET A 60 -4.93 8.92 -9.93
CA MET A 60 -4.09 9.47 -8.86
C MET A 60 -3.54 10.83 -9.32
N PRO A 61 -3.96 11.95 -8.70
CA PRO A 61 -3.40 13.24 -9.07
C PRO A 61 -1.90 13.24 -8.74
N LEU A 62 -1.08 13.61 -9.71
CA LEU A 62 0.39 13.72 -9.63
C LEU A 62 0.88 14.76 -8.57
N SER A 63 -0.02 15.28 -7.75
CA SER A 63 0.16 16.40 -6.85
C SER A 63 0.45 15.93 -5.41
N ASP A 64 1.60 15.27 -5.19
CA ASP A 64 2.24 15.34 -3.87
C ASP A 64 3.74 14.96 -3.83
N MET A 65 4.40 14.82 -4.98
CA MET A 65 5.88 14.70 -5.02
C MET A 65 6.59 16.03 -4.66
N SER A 66 5.87 17.16 -4.63
CA SER A 66 6.40 18.48 -4.22
C SER A 66 6.26 18.78 -2.72
N LYS A 67 5.57 17.93 -1.94
CA LYS A 67 5.52 18.03 -0.46
C LYS A 67 6.55 17.17 0.26
N LEU A 68 7.41 16.47 -0.48
CA LEU A 68 8.69 15.98 0.03
C LEU A 68 9.58 17.20 0.30
N VAL A 69 9.41 17.76 1.50
CA VAL A 69 10.26 18.81 2.07
C VAL A 69 11.72 18.46 1.78
N PRO A 70 12.47 19.24 0.98
CA PRO A 70 13.91 19.18 1.10
C PRO A 70 14.20 19.69 2.51
N SER A 71 14.66 18.80 3.39
CA SER A 71 15.24 19.17 4.67
C SER A 71 16.47 20.03 4.39
N ASN A 72 16.26 21.30 4.08
CA ASN A 72 17.30 22.29 3.95
C ASN A 72 17.70 22.65 5.38
N GLY A 73 18.88 22.18 5.77
CA GLY A 73 19.43 22.39 7.10
C GLY A 73 19.47 23.88 7.43
N SER A 74 18.76 24.28 8.48
CA SER A 74 19.01 25.52 9.20
C SER A 74 18.44 25.38 10.61
N GLY A 75 19.23 24.79 11.50
CA GLY A 75 19.05 24.91 12.93
C GLY A 75 19.72 26.20 13.43
N PRO A 76 19.23 26.85 14.49
CA PRO A 76 19.62 28.21 14.88
C PRO A 76 20.85 28.27 15.79
N PHE A 77 21.79 27.32 15.68
CA PHE A 77 23.02 27.35 16.46
C PHE A 77 24.15 27.95 15.63
N VAL A 78 24.20 29.29 15.62
CA VAL A 78 25.41 30.10 15.35
C VAL A 78 25.56 31.09 16.49
#